data_AF-A0A7Y6ZL19-F1
#
_entry.id   AF-A0A7Y6ZL19-F1
#
_cell.length_a   1.000
_cell.length_b   1.000
_cell.length_c   1.000
_cell.angle_alpha   90.00
_cell.angle_beta   90.00
_cell.angle_gamma   90.00
#
_symmetry.space_group_name_H-M   'P 1'
#
loop_
_entity.id
_entity.type
_entity.pdbx_description
1 polymer ?
#
loop_
_entity_poly.entity_id
_entity_poly.type
_entity_poly.pdbx_seq_one_letter_code
_entity_poly.pdbx_strand_id
1 'polypeptide(L)'
;MNRIHLFSKALLLLFGAIFSLNQAFGQQFTISPLDSFQNNSSRTSHEHNEKCGHGVIEQLLIKEMGYFGTRDFFEDWIDQKIESQRNQPQILAKIQEEKRLIPVVVHVIHNGTPVGEGANIPLSQIENQIRILNEDYNRMNPDANLTPVEFLRVAASANFEFVLAKQDPDGL
;
A
#
# COMPACT_ATOMS: atom_id res chain seq x y z
N MET A 1 16.98 -66.46 14.96
CA MET A 1 17.18 -65.46 13.88
C MET A 1 16.39 -64.19 14.20
N ASN A 2 16.90 -63.35 15.10
CA ASN A 2 16.25 -62.11 15.58
C ASN A 2 17.11 -60.88 15.24
N ARG A 3 17.32 -60.58 13.95
CA ARG A 3 18.15 -59.42 13.56
C ARG A 3 17.62 -58.55 12.41
N ILE A 4 16.43 -58.82 11.88
CA ILE A 4 15.93 -58.12 10.68
C ILE A 4 14.89 -57.02 10.99
N HIS A 5 14.15 -57.12 12.11
CA HIS A 5 13.14 -56.11 12.46
C HIS A 5 13.67 -54.85 13.17
N LEU A 6 14.92 -54.85 13.66
CA LEU A 6 15.49 -53.67 14.33
C LEU A 6 15.97 -52.59 13.34
N PHE A 7 16.41 -53.00 12.14
CA PHE A 7 16.92 -52.09 11.11
C PHE A 7 15.82 -51.26 10.42
N SER A 8 14.57 -51.75 10.38
CA SER A 8 13.47 -51.04 9.74
C SER A 8 12.92 -49.88 10.56
N LYS A 9 12.89 -49.99 11.90
CA LYS A 9 12.43 -48.90 12.78
C LYS A 9 13.47 -47.78 12.92
N ALA A 10 14.76 -48.13 12.93
CA ALA A 10 15.84 -47.15 12.97
C ALA A 10 15.93 -46.31 11.68
N LEU A 11 15.67 -46.92 10.52
CA LEU A 11 15.71 -46.22 9.23
C LEU A 11 14.51 -45.27 9.02
N LEU A 12 13.33 -45.60 9.56
CA LEU A 12 12.14 -44.74 9.51
C LEU A 12 12.20 -43.55 10.48
N LEU A 13 12.86 -43.72 11.64
CA LEU A 13 13.09 -42.60 12.58
C LEU A 13 14.18 -41.65 12.09
N LEU A 14 15.16 -42.13 11.31
CA LEU A 14 16.20 -41.28 10.74
C LEU A 14 15.67 -40.35 9.63
N PHE A 15 14.70 -40.81 8.82
CA PHE A 15 14.06 -39.97 7.79
C PHE A 15 13.09 -38.93 8.37
N GLY A 16 12.43 -39.23 9.51
CA GLY A 16 11.56 -38.26 10.20
C GLY A 16 12.33 -37.10 10.85
N ALA A 17 13.56 -37.35 11.31
CA ALA A 17 14.42 -36.33 11.93
C ALA A 17 15.06 -35.36 10.92
N ILE A 18 15.17 -35.74 9.65
CA ILE A 18 15.72 -34.86 8.59
C ILE A 18 14.70 -33.80 8.15
N PHE A 19 13.39 -34.04 8.35
CA PHE A 19 12.34 -33.09 8.00
C PHE A 19 12.04 -32.06 9.10
N SER A 20 12.59 -32.21 10.31
CA SER A 20 12.37 -31.32 11.46
C SER A 20 13.45 -30.23 11.64
N LEU A 21 14.41 -30.15 10.72
CA LEU A 21 15.54 -29.20 10.75
C LEU A 21 15.62 -28.31 9.51
N ASN A 22 14.52 -28.16 8.76
CA ASN A 22 14.43 -27.04 7.83
C ASN A 22 14.18 -25.77 8.65
N GLN A 23 15.28 -25.10 8.99
CA GLN A 23 15.28 -23.70 9.39
C GLN A 23 14.39 -22.96 8.38
N ALA A 24 13.30 -22.39 8.88
CA ALA A 24 12.52 -21.43 8.11
C ALA A 24 13.48 -20.31 7.72
N PHE A 25 13.82 -20.22 6.43
CA PHE A 25 14.44 -19.03 5.88
C PHE A 25 13.39 -17.92 5.92
N GLY A 26 13.24 -17.27 7.08
CA GLY A 26 12.79 -15.90 7.11
C GLY A 26 13.85 -15.09 6.39
N GLN A 27 13.48 -14.40 5.30
CA GLN A 27 14.38 -13.43 4.69
C GLN A 27 14.64 -12.34 5.73
N GLN A 28 15.83 -12.37 6.34
CA GLN A 28 16.36 -11.26 7.11
C GLN A 28 16.58 -10.11 6.12
N PHE A 29 15.60 -9.25 5.96
CA PHE A 29 15.78 -8.01 5.22
C PHE A 29 16.59 -7.07 6.11
N THR A 30 17.82 -6.79 5.70
CA THR A 30 18.60 -5.68 6.26
C THR A 30 18.12 -4.41 5.58
N ILE A 31 17.69 -3.43 6.38
CA ILE A 31 17.43 -2.08 5.87
C ILE A 31 18.79 -1.50 5.49
N SER A 32 19.17 -1.63 4.22
CA SER A 32 20.28 -0.85 3.70
C SER A 32 19.82 0.60 3.60
N PRO A 33 20.51 1.57 4.22
CA PRO A 33 20.21 2.97 4.01
C PRO A 33 20.31 3.29 2.51
N LEU A 34 19.43 4.15 2.04
CA LEU A 34 19.40 4.61 0.66
C LEU A 34 20.61 5.54 0.44
N ASP A 35 21.75 4.96 0.06
CA ASP A 35 23.04 5.65 -0.10
C ASP A 35 23.02 6.78 -1.16
N SER A 36 21.98 6.87 -1.99
CA SER A 36 21.86 7.92 -3.02
C SER A 36 21.53 9.31 -2.50
N PHE A 37 21.46 9.52 -1.17
CA PHE A 37 21.47 10.87 -0.57
C PHE A 37 22.84 11.30 -0.02
N GLN A 38 23.87 10.47 -0.09
CA GLN A 38 25.21 10.83 0.38
C GLN A 38 26.19 11.03 -0.77
N ASN A 39 26.11 12.20 -1.42
CA ASN A 39 27.29 12.82 -1.99
C ASN A 39 27.61 14.10 -1.21
N ASN A 40 28.56 13.93 -0.28
CA ASN A 40 29.41 14.94 0.34
C ASN A 40 28.86 16.37 0.43
N SER A 41 28.24 16.68 1.56
CA SER A 41 28.50 17.89 2.37
C SER A 41 27.72 17.76 3.67
N SER A 42 28.35 18.09 4.80
CA SER A 42 27.68 18.38 6.06
C SER A 42 26.50 19.34 5.81
N ARG A 43 25.28 18.81 5.77
CA ARG A 43 24.05 19.61 5.66
C ARG A 43 23.26 19.42 6.94
N THR A 44 23.42 20.38 7.85
CA THR A 44 22.50 20.65 8.97
C THR A 44 21.16 21.23 8.50
N SER A 45 20.72 20.95 7.27
CA SER A 45 19.43 21.37 6.73
C SER A 45 18.87 20.30 5.80
N HIS A 46 17.77 19.68 6.23
CA HIS A 46 16.89 18.91 5.35
C HIS A 46 16.07 19.91 4.50
N GLU A 47 16.71 20.53 3.52
CA GLU A 47 16.02 21.40 2.57
C GLU A 47 15.58 20.55 1.37
N HIS A 48 14.42 19.91 1.54
CA HIS A 48 13.69 19.23 0.47
C HIS A 48 12.71 20.24 -0.12
N ASN A 49 12.93 20.68 -1.37
CA ASN A 49 12.03 21.61 -2.07
C ASN A 49 10.90 20.87 -2.81
N GLU A 50 11.01 19.55 -2.90
CA GLU A 50 10.01 18.66 -3.43
C GLU A 50 8.82 18.53 -2.48
N LYS A 51 7.64 18.97 -2.93
CA LYS A 51 6.39 18.86 -2.15
C LYS A 51 5.77 17.47 -2.21
N CYS A 52 6.19 16.64 -3.17
CA CYS A 52 5.69 15.29 -3.39
C CYS A 52 6.85 14.36 -3.79
N GLY A 53 7.05 13.27 -3.05
CA GLY A 53 8.12 12.30 -3.29
C GLY A 53 7.84 11.33 -4.44
N HIS A 54 6.64 11.33 -5.02
CA HIS A 54 6.22 10.34 -6.03
C HIS A 54 7.17 10.28 -7.24
N GLY A 55 7.50 11.43 -7.83
CA GLY A 55 8.37 11.46 -9.02
C GLY A 55 9.82 11.02 -8.75
N VAL A 56 10.33 11.26 -7.54
CA VAL A 56 11.67 10.78 -7.14
C VAL A 56 11.65 9.26 -6.97
N ILE A 57 10.61 8.73 -6.33
CA ILE A 57 10.44 7.29 -6.13
C ILE A 57 10.27 6.57 -7.48
N GLU A 58 9.53 7.15 -8.43
CA GLU A 58 9.40 6.60 -9.79
C GLU A 58 10.77 6.45 -10.47
N GLN A 59 11.63 7.47 -10.40
CA GLN A 59 12.98 7.40 -10.95
C GLN A 59 13.83 6.30 -10.29
N LEU A 60 13.69 6.11 -8.98
CA LEU A 60 14.35 5.03 -8.25
C LEU A 60 13.83 3.66 -8.69
N LEU A 61 12.52 3.51 -8.88
CA LEU A 61 11.91 2.26 -9.38
C LEU A 61 12.45 1.90 -10.77
N ILE A 62 12.55 2.87 -11.67
CA ILE A 62 13.13 2.67 -13.01
C ILE A 62 14.60 2.25 -12.91
N LYS A 63 15.36 2.88 -12.01
CA LYS A 63 16.79 2.58 -11.83
C LYS A 63 17.02 1.17 -11.29
N GLU A 64 16.26 0.75 -10.29
CA GLU A 64 16.45 -0.54 -9.61
C GLU A 64 15.80 -1.70 -10.39
N MET A 65 14.64 -1.47 -11.01
CA MET A 65 13.86 -2.53 -11.68
C MET A 65 13.94 -2.48 -13.21
N GLY A 66 14.65 -1.51 -13.78
CA GLY A 66 14.76 -1.32 -15.22
C GLY A 66 13.39 -1.14 -15.88
N TYR A 67 13.12 -1.96 -16.90
CA TYR A 67 11.85 -1.92 -17.64
C TYR A 67 10.61 -2.09 -16.75
N PHE A 68 10.65 -2.94 -15.72
CA PHE A 68 9.51 -3.18 -14.83
C PHE A 68 9.15 -1.99 -13.93
N GLY A 69 10.08 -1.04 -13.76
CA GLY A 69 9.84 0.20 -13.03
C GLY A 69 9.31 1.33 -13.90
N THR A 70 9.23 1.15 -15.22
CA THR A 70 8.81 2.21 -16.15
C THR A 70 7.32 2.47 -16.09
N ARG A 71 6.93 3.72 -16.34
CA ARG A 71 5.53 4.12 -16.46
C ARG A 71 4.80 3.33 -17.56
N ASP A 72 5.44 3.12 -18.71
CA ASP A 72 4.84 2.39 -19.82
C ASP A 72 4.46 0.95 -19.42
N PHE A 73 5.34 0.25 -18.70
CA PHE A 73 5.03 -1.07 -18.15
C PHE A 73 3.84 -1.04 -17.18
N PHE A 74 3.76 -0.01 -16.32
CA PHE A 74 2.65 0.16 -15.40
C PHE A 74 1.32 0.42 -16.12
N GLU A 75 1.30 1.31 -17.12
CA GLU A 75 0.09 1.62 -17.91
C GLU A 75 -0.37 0.38 -18.69
N ASP A 76 0.54 -0.35 -19.34
CA ASP A 76 0.23 -1.61 -20.03
C ASP A 76 -0.37 -2.65 -19.07
N TRP A 77 0.15 -2.73 -17.84
CA TRP A 77 -0.39 -3.61 -16.81
C TRP A 77 -1.79 -3.19 -16.35
N ILE A 78 -2.04 -1.88 -16.21
CA ILE A 78 -3.36 -1.34 -15.87
C ILE A 78 -4.38 -1.62 -16.98
N ASP A 79 -4.01 -1.39 -18.24
CA ASP A 79 -4.90 -1.63 -19.39
C ASP A 79 -5.34 -3.09 -19.47
N GLN A 80 -4.40 -4.02 -19.26
CA GLN A 80 -4.72 -5.45 -19.17
C GLN A 80 -5.74 -5.75 -18.05
N LYS A 81 -5.63 -5.08 -16.89
CA LYS A 81 -6.59 -5.25 -15.80
C LYS A 81 -7.97 -4.69 -16.17
N ILE A 82 -8.01 -3.52 -16.79
CA ILE A 82 -9.27 -2.90 -17.25
C ILE A 82 -9.97 -3.81 -18.27
N GLU A 83 -9.25 -4.31 -19.27
CA GLU A 83 -9.80 -5.23 -20.27
C GLU A 83 -10.31 -6.53 -19.64
N SER A 84 -9.55 -7.10 -18.70
CA SER A 84 -9.95 -8.32 -17.99
C SER A 84 -11.27 -8.12 -17.22
N GLN A 85 -11.48 -6.95 -16.62
CA GLN A 85 -12.71 -6.62 -15.91
C GLN A 85 -13.89 -6.40 -16.88
N ARG A 86 -13.67 -5.74 -18.02
CA ARG A 86 -14.72 -5.52 -19.04
C ARG A 86 -15.22 -6.83 -19.64
N ASN A 87 -14.35 -7.81 -19.81
CA ASN A 87 -14.67 -9.10 -20.40
C ASN A 87 -15.29 -10.10 -19.41
N GLN A 88 -15.40 -9.75 -18.12
CA GLN A 88 -15.99 -10.63 -17.10
C GLN A 88 -17.53 -10.65 -17.21
N PRO A 89 -18.19 -11.84 -17.20
CA PRO A 89 -19.63 -11.95 -17.43
C PRO A 89 -20.48 -11.24 -16.37
N GLN A 90 -21.49 -10.52 -16.87
CA GLN A 90 -22.32 -9.50 -16.20
C GLN A 90 -23.12 -9.97 -14.96
N ILE A 91 -23.16 -11.28 -14.67
CA ILE A 91 -23.87 -11.82 -13.50
C ILE A 91 -23.22 -11.36 -12.19
N LEU A 92 -21.93 -11.01 -12.21
CA LEU A 92 -21.21 -10.38 -11.09
C LEU A 92 -21.15 -8.84 -11.17
N ALA A 93 -21.39 -8.25 -12.35
CA ALA A 93 -21.24 -6.80 -12.57
C ALA A 93 -22.48 -5.99 -12.14
N LYS A 94 -23.66 -6.62 -12.07
CA LYS A 94 -24.95 -5.94 -11.82
C LYS A 94 -25.39 -5.94 -10.34
N ILE A 95 -24.46 -5.87 -9.39
CA ILE A 95 -24.77 -5.67 -7.96
C ILE A 95 -24.27 -4.32 -7.44
N GLN A 96 -23.44 -3.58 -8.17
CA GLN A 96 -22.70 -2.45 -7.60
C GLN A 96 -23.23 -1.09 -8.07
N GLU A 97 -24.49 -0.78 -7.72
CA GLU A 97 -24.88 0.64 -7.47
C GLU A 97 -24.50 1.07 -6.04
N GLU A 98 -24.08 0.13 -5.20
CA GLU A 98 -23.63 0.43 -3.85
C GLU A 98 -22.25 1.11 -3.85
N LYS A 99 -22.15 2.17 -3.06
CA LYS A 99 -20.91 2.93 -2.88
C LYS A 99 -19.83 2.02 -2.27
N ARG A 100 -18.67 1.94 -2.91
CA ARG A 100 -17.53 1.15 -2.39
C ARG A 100 -16.92 1.83 -1.16
N LEU A 101 -16.72 1.09 -0.08
CA LEU A 101 -16.06 1.62 1.12
C LEU A 101 -14.58 1.24 1.15
N ILE A 102 -13.71 2.23 1.36
CA ILE A 102 -12.26 2.06 1.52
C ILE A 102 -11.93 2.26 3.01
N PRO A 103 -11.59 1.19 3.75
CA PRO A 103 -11.15 1.32 5.13
C PRO A 103 -9.76 1.97 5.19
N VAL A 104 -9.61 2.98 6.05
CA VAL A 104 -8.39 3.76 6.22
C VAL A 104 -7.89 3.65 7.65
N VAL A 105 -6.60 3.42 7.80
CA VAL A 105 -5.87 3.54 9.07
C VAL A 105 -4.91 4.73 8.95
N VAL A 106 -4.92 5.62 9.93
CA VAL A 106 -4.03 6.79 9.97
C VAL A 106 -3.01 6.59 11.07
N HIS A 107 -1.75 6.42 10.68
CA HIS A 107 -0.63 6.31 11.61
C HIS A 107 -0.06 7.69 11.91
N VAL A 108 -0.34 8.21 13.11
CA VAL A 108 0.25 9.47 13.60
C VAL A 108 1.58 9.15 14.29
N ILE A 109 2.68 9.63 13.72
CA ILE A 109 4.03 9.44 14.27
C ILE A 109 4.44 10.74 14.99
N HIS A 110 4.71 10.64 16.30
CA HIS A 110 5.06 11.79 17.14
C HIS A 110 6.08 11.39 18.22
N ASN A 111 6.78 12.38 18.79
CA ASN A 111 7.83 12.16 19.80
C ASN A 111 7.31 12.24 21.25
N GLY A 112 6.08 11.77 21.50
CA GLY A 112 5.47 11.81 22.84
C GLY A 112 4.89 13.16 23.27
N THR A 113 4.70 14.11 22.35
CA THR A 113 3.99 15.37 22.65
C THR A 113 2.52 15.12 23.03
N PRO A 114 1.89 15.98 23.85
CA PRO A 114 0.46 15.93 24.14
C PRO A 114 -0.41 16.04 22.87
N VAL A 115 -1.63 15.50 22.92
CA VAL A 115 -2.58 15.61 21.81
C VAL A 115 -2.95 17.07 21.57
N GLY A 116 -2.92 17.49 20.31
CA GLY A 116 -3.10 18.89 19.90
C GLY A 116 -1.80 19.69 19.81
N GLU A 117 -0.67 19.11 20.20
CA GLU A 117 0.63 19.78 20.18
C GLU A 117 1.61 19.11 19.20
N GLY A 118 2.23 19.93 18.36
CA GLY A 118 3.22 19.48 17.38
C GLY A 118 2.62 18.46 16.40
N ALA A 119 3.26 17.31 16.29
CA ALA A 119 2.85 16.24 15.38
C ALA A 119 1.74 15.34 15.93
N ASN A 120 1.44 15.39 17.23
CA ASN A 120 0.39 14.56 17.83
C ASN A 120 -0.99 15.22 17.61
N ILE A 121 -1.51 15.09 16.40
CA ILE A 121 -2.76 15.72 15.98
C ILE A 121 -3.99 15.10 16.66
N PRO A 122 -5.03 15.89 16.95
CA PRO A 122 -6.28 15.37 17.53
C PRO A 122 -7.06 14.56 16.49
N LEU A 123 -7.90 13.62 16.98
CA LEU A 123 -8.77 12.79 16.13
C LEU A 123 -9.65 13.62 15.19
N SER A 124 -10.17 14.75 15.66
CA SER A 124 -11.01 15.65 14.86
C SER A 124 -10.31 16.18 13.60
N GLN A 125 -8.99 16.36 13.64
CA GLN A 125 -8.21 16.75 12.47
C GLN A 125 -8.09 15.61 11.45
N ILE A 126 -7.99 14.37 11.93
CA ILE A 126 -7.97 13.17 11.09
C ILE A 126 -9.34 12.98 10.42
N GLU A 127 -10.42 13.07 11.20
CA GLU A 127 -11.80 12.99 10.68
C GLU A 127 -12.07 14.07 9.64
N ASN A 128 -11.53 15.28 9.86
CA ASN A 128 -11.63 16.36 8.89
C ASN A 128 -10.92 16.03 7.56
N GLN A 129 -9.77 15.36 7.61
CA GLN A 129 -9.09 14.93 6.40
C GLN A 129 -9.88 13.85 5.64
N ILE A 130 -10.48 12.89 6.36
CA ILE A 130 -11.35 11.87 5.76
C ILE A 130 -12.57 12.53 5.10
N ARG A 131 -13.18 13.52 5.76
CA ARG A 131 -14.29 14.31 5.20
C ARG A 131 -13.90 14.99 3.88
N ILE A 132 -12.75 15.67 3.85
CA ILE A 132 -12.25 16.36 2.64
C ILE A 132 -12.02 15.35 1.51
N LEU A 133 -11.40 14.20 1.79
CA LEU A 133 -11.22 13.16 0.78
C LEU A 133 -12.57 12.68 0.22
N ASN A 134 -13.57 12.48 1.06
CA ASN A 134 -14.90 12.08 0.61
C ASN A 134 -15.59 13.16 -0.22
N GLU A 135 -15.39 14.43 0.10
CA GLU A 135 -15.90 15.55 -0.67
C GLU A 135 -15.27 15.61 -2.06
N ASP A 136 -13.94 15.56 -2.15
CA ASP A 136 -13.21 15.67 -3.41
C ASP A 136 -13.51 14.49 -4.34
N TYR A 137 -13.43 13.25 -3.82
CA TYR A 137 -13.64 12.05 -4.63
C TYR A 137 -15.09 11.83 -5.06
N ASN A 138 -16.05 12.45 -4.37
CA ASN A 138 -17.46 12.39 -4.76
C ASN A 138 -17.98 13.69 -5.37
N ARG A 139 -17.11 14.68 -5.64
CA ARG A 139 -17.47 16.00 -6.17
C ARG A 139 -18.53 16.72 -5.32
N MET A 140 -18.44 16.57 -4.00
CA MET A 140 -19.23 17.30 -3.02
C MET A 140 -18.44 18.47 -2.40
N ASN A 141 -17.23 18.73 -2.91
CA ASN A 141 -16.37 19.83 -2.50
C ASN A 141 -17.03 21.19 -2.81
N PRO A 142 -16.98 22.18 -1.88
CA PRO A 142 -17.65 23.47 -2.06
C PRO A 142 -17.21 24.26 -3.29
N ASP A 143 -15.96 24.06 -3.73
CA ASP A 143 -15.34 24.71 -4.88
C ASP A 143 -15.56 23.94 -6.20
N ALA A 144 -16.38 22.89 -6.22
CA ALA A 144 -16.73 22.15 -7.44
C ALA A 144 -17.31 23.06 -8.54
N ASN A 145 -17.99 24.15 -8.14
CA ASN A 145 -18.53 25.16 -9.06
C ASN A 145 -17.47 26.04 -9.73
N LEU A 146 -16.22 26.01 -9.27
CA LEU A 146 -15.10 26.73 -9.88
C LEU A 146 -14.45 25.96 -11.04
N THR A 147 -14.94 24.75 -11.35
CA THR A 147 -14.46 23.98 -12.52
C THR A 147 -14.79 24.74 -13.81
N PRO A 148 -13.80 25.07 -14.68
CA PRO A 148 -14.05 25.73 -15.97
C PRO A 148 -15.05 24.97 -16.84
N VAL A 149 -15.85 25.72 -17.62
CA VAL A 149 -16.97 25.16 -18.39
C VAL A 149 -16.53 24.08 -19.38
N GLU A 150 -15.32 24.21 -19.92
CA GLU A 150 -14.70 23.29 -20.87
C GLU A 150 -14.46 21.90 -20.26
N PHE A 151 -14.25 21.84 -18.94
CA PHE A 151 -13.93 20.61 -18.21
C PHE A 151 -15.13 19.99 -17.48
N LEU A 152 -16.28 20.66 -17.45
CA LEU A 152 -17.48 20.14 -16.77
C LEU A 152 -17.94 18.77 -17.30
N ARG A 153 -17.71 18.48 -18.58
CA ARG A 153 -18.09 17.21 -19.21
C ARG A 153 -17.27 16.01 -18.73
N VAL A 154 -16.08 16.24 -18.17
CA VAL A 154 -15.18 15.18 -17.67
C VAL A 154 -15.09 15.18 -16.14
N ALA A 155 -15.76 16.11 -15.47
CA ALA A 155 -15.89 16.10 -14.03
C ALA A 155 -16.79 14.96 -13.58
N ALA A 156 -16.34 14.17 -12.61
CA ALA A 156 -17.04 12.96 -12.18
C ALA A 156 -16.93 12.74 -10.66
N SER A 157 -17.81 11.87 -10.15
CA SER A 157 -17.71 11.25 -8.84
C SER A 157 -17.13 9.84 -9.02
N ALA A 158 -16.23 9.44 -8.13
CA ALA A 158 -15.56 8.14 -8.19
C ALA A 158 -16.39 6.99 -7.59
N ASN A 159 -17.54 7.30 -6.98
CA ASN A 159 -18.48 6.34 -6.39
C ASN A 159 -17.85 5.42 -5.31
N PHE A 160 -17.01 5.99 -4.45
CA PHE A 160 -16.49 5.33 -3.26
C PHE A 160 -16.32 6.31 -2.09
N GLU A 161 -16.14 5.79 -0.88
CA GLU A 161 -15.99 6.57 0.35
C GLU A 161 -14.94 5.97 1.26
N PHE A 162 -14.09 6.84 1.81
CA PHE A 162 -13.13 6.54 2.84
C PHE A 162 -13.82 6.49 4.19
N VAL A 163 -13.58 5.42 4.94
CA VAL A 163 -14.08 5.24 6.29
C VAL A 163 -12.92 4.83 7.20
N LEU A 164 -12.87 5.36 8.42
CA LEU A 164 -11.87 4.90 9.38
C LEU A 164 -12.13 3.42 9.71
N ALA A 165 -11.07 2.62 9.67
CA ALA A 165 -11.14 1.22 10.04
C ALA A 165 -11.58 1.07 11.49
N LYS A 166 -12.53 0.16 11.73
CA LYS A 166 -13.04 -0.15 13.08
C LYS A 166 -12.38 -1.39 13.69
N GLN A 167 -11.67 -2.15 12.87
CA GLN A 167 -11.00 -3.38 13.25
C GLN A 167 -9.56 -3.32 12.75
N ASP A 168 -8.65 -3.82 13.56
CA ASP A 168 -7.26 -4.04 13.17
C ASP A 168 -7.09 -5.33 12.36
N PRO A 169 -5.87 -5.63 11.86
CA PRO A 169 -5.62 -6.87 11.11
C PRO A 169 -5.84 -8.17 11.91
N ASP A 170 -5.81 -8.11 13.24
CA ASP A 170 -6.07 -9.25 14.13
C ASP A 170 -7.58 -9.41 14.43
N GLY A 171 -8.40 -8.47 13.97
CA GLY A 171 -9.86 -8.49 14.06
C GLY A 171 -10.43 -7.91 15.35
N LEU A 172 -9.61 -7.17 16.11
CA LEU A 172 -9.99 -6.48 17.35
C LEU A 172 -10.49 -5.05 17.09
#